data_AF-A0A1G3KJ71-F1
#
_entry.id   AF-A0A1G3KJ71-F1
#
_cell.length_a   1.000
_cell.length_b   1.000
_cell.length_c   1.000
_cell.angle_alpha   90.00
_cell.angle_beta   90.00
_cell.angle_gamma   90.00
#
_symmetry.space_group_name_H-M   'P 1'
#
loop_
_entity.id
_entity.type
_entity.pdbx_description
1 polymer ?
#
loop_
_entity_poly.entity_id
_entity_poly.type
_entity_poly.pdbx_seq_one_letter_code
_entity_poly.pdbx_strand_id
1 'polypeptide(L)' 'MTPLIGHNGPSDADRIADYIEDRARRYRDRAARTGNPDLLTRATTADAMASDVRARLYEN' A
#
# COMPACT_ATOMS: atom_id res chain seq x y z
N MET A 1 -20.06 -6.46 30.58
CA MET A 1 -18.78 -6.82 29.93
C MET A 1 -19.14 -7.62 28.69
N THR A 2 -19.20 -6.95 27.54
CA THR A 2 -19.58 -7.55 26.26
C THR A 2 -18.30 -7.85 25.49
N PRO A 3 -18.03 -9.09 25.06
CA PRO A 3 -16.89 -9.36 24.20
C PRO A 3 -17.30 -8.94 22.78
N LEU A 4 -16.90 -7.75 22.34
CA LEU A 4 -17.05 -7.37 20.94
C LEU A 4 -15.85 -7.92 20.18
N ILE A 5 -15.98 -9.20 19.83
CA ILE A 5 -15.48 -9.86 18.62
C ILE A 5 -14.44 -9.03 17.88
N GLY A 6 -13.17 -9.43 17.99
CA GLY A 6 -12.10 -8.89 17.17
C GLY A 6 -12.51 -8.93 15.70
N HIS A 7 -12.47 -7.77 15.05
CA HIS A 7 -12.50 -7.65 13.59
C HIS A 7 -11.32 -8.46 13.02
N ASN A 8 -11.53 -9.75 12.78
CA ASN A 8 -10.57 -10.66 12.14
C ASN A 8 -10.64 -10.51 10.62
N GLY A 9 -10.49 -9.28 10.14
CA GLY A 9 -10.33 -8.95 8.72
C GLY A 9 -9.27 -7.85 8.61
N PRO A 10 -8.55 -7.75 7.49
CA PRO A 10 -7.55 -6.70 7.31
C PRO A 10 -8.21 -5.35 7.58
N SER A 11 -7.61 -4.58 8.51
CA SER A 11 -8.03 -3.22 8.86
C SER A 11 -8.17 -2.40 7.57
N ASP A 12 -9.06 -1.41 7.54
CA ASP A 12 -9.25 -0.59 6.34
C ASP A 12 -7.93 0.03 5.84
N ALA A 13 -7.03 0.40 6.75
CA ALA A 13 -5.69 0.87 6.40
C ALA A 13 -4.80 -0.23 5.77
N ASP A 14 -4.95 -1.50 6.16
CA ASP A 14 -4.21 -2.60 5.53
C ASP A 14 -4.69 -2.84 4.09
N ARG A 15 -6.02 -2.74 3.86
CA ARG A 15 -6.59 -2.77 2.50
C ARG A 15 -6.13 -1.58 1.65
N ILE A 16 -6.04 -0.39 2.24
CA ILE A 16 -5.54 0.80 1.56
C ILE A 16 -4.06 0.62 1.18
N ALA A 17 -3.24 0.10 2.11
CA ALA A 17 -1.84 -0.17 1.83
C ALA A 17 -1.67 -1.20 0.70
N ASP A 18 -2.41 -2.31 0.73
CA ASP A 18 -2.38 -3.35 -0.32
C ASP A 18 -2.78 -2.79 -1.70
N TYR A 19 -3.83 -1.95 -1.75
CA TYR A 19 -4.23 -1.27 -2.99
C TYR A 19 -3.12 -0.35 -3.54
N ILE A 20 -2.44 0.39 -2.66
CA ILE A 20 -1.33 1.27 -3.05
C ILE A 20 -0.13 0.45 -3.54
N GLU A 21 0.18 -0.67 -2.91
CA GLU A 21 1.24 -1.59 -3.35
C GLU A 21 0.93 -2.23 -4.70
N ASP A 22 -0.31 -2.67 -4.94
CA ASP A 22 -0.71 -3.17 -6.24
C ASP A 22 -0.51 -2.11 -7.33
N ARG A 23 -0.87 -0.87 -7.03
CA ARG A 23 -0.63 0.26 -7.92
C ARG A 23 0.86 0.51 -8.17
N ALA A 24 1.71 0.41 -7.13
CA ALA A 24 3.15 0.52 -7.27
C ALA A 24 3.72 -0.57 -8.18
N ARG A 25 3.25 -1.82 -8.03
CA ARG A 25 3.64 -2.95 -8.91
C ARG A 25 3.27 -2.68 -10.37
N ARG A 26 2.08 -2.16 -10.65
CA ARG A 26 1.66 -1.81 -12.02
C ARG A 26 2.53 -0.73 -12.64
N TYR A 27 2.96 0.27 -11.85
CA TYR A 27 3.90 1.27 -12.34
C TYR A 27 5.26 0.66 -12.69
N ARG A 28 5.80 -0.25 -11.86
CA ARG A 28 7.06 -0.96 -12.14
C ARG A 28 6.97 -1.83 -13.38
N ASP A 29 5.90 -2.61 -13.53
CA ASP A 29 5.67 -3.44 -14.72
C ASP A 29 5.60 -2.57 -15.99
N ARG A 30 4.86 -1.46 -15.94
CA ARG A 30 4.78 -0.53 -17.07
C ARG A 30 6.12 0.17 -17.34
N ALA A 31 6.88 0.51 -16.31
CA ALA A 31 8.22 1.09 -16.44
C ALA A 31 9.16 0.10 -17.13
N ALA A 32 9.13 -1.17 -16.74
CA ALA A 32 9.94 -2.22 -17.35
C ALA A 32 9.60 -2.43 -18.83
N ARG A 33 8.31 -2.35 -19.20
CA ARG A 33 7.86 -2.49 -20.60
C ARG A 33 8.19 -1.29 -21.49
N THR A 34 8.19 -0.08 -20.93
CA THR A 34 8.29 1.17 -21.70
C THR A 34 9.64 1.86 -21.57
N GLY A 35 10.48 1.45 -20.61
CA GLY A 35 11.71 2.15 -20.27
C GLY A 35 11.49 3.53 -19.64
N ASN A 36 10.27 3.87 -19.20
CA ASN A 36 9.94 5.19 -18.69
C ASN A 36 10.36 5.36 -17.21
N PRO A 37 11.34 6.23 -16.90
CA PRO A 37 11.80 6.44 -15.52
C PRO A 37 10.80 7.19 -14.63
N ASP A 38 9.88 7.99 -15.18
CA ASP A 38 8.83 8.66 -14.39
C ASP A 38 7.92 7.64 -13.67
N LEU A 39 7.66 6.50 -14.32
CA LEU A 39 6.89 5.42 -13.72
C LEU A 39 7.62 4.77 -12.54
N LEU A 40 8.96 4.73 -12.55
CA LEU A 40 9.74 4.25 -11.40
C LEU A 40 9.61 5.21 -10.22
N THR A 41 9.71 6.52 -10.46
CA THR A 41 9.48 7.54 -9.41
C THR A 41 8.10 7.39 -8.80
N ARG A 42 7.05 7.24 -9.62
CA ARG A 42 5.67 7.02 -9.14
C ARG A 42 5.51 5.73 -8.36
N ALA A 43 6.19 4.66 -8.75
CA ALA A 43 6.20 3.41 -8.00
C ALA A 43 6.82 3.60 -6.61
N THR A 44 7.97 4.27 -6.53
CA THR A 44 8.65 4.56 -5.26
C THR A 44 7.79 5.43 -4.34
N THR A 45 7.14 6.46 -4.88
CA THR A 45 6.21 7.29 -4.08
C THR A 45 5.03 6.48 -3.55
N ALA A 46 4.44 5.61 -4.35
CA ALA A 46 3.35 4.74 -3.91
C ALA A 46 3.82 3.78 -2.80
N ASP A 47 5.00 3.18 -2.94
CA ASP A 47 5.58 2.28 -1.94
C ASP A 47 5.77 2.98 -0.57
N ALA A 48 6.28 4.23 -0.60
CA ALA A 48 6.42 5.05 0.60
C ALA A 48 5.06 5.37 1.25
N MET A 49 4.03 5.67 0.45
CA MET A 49 2.68 5.90 0.97
C MET A 49 2.08 4.64 1.61
N ALA A 50 2.24 3.47 0.99
CA ALA A 50 1.77 2.21 1.57
C ALA A 50 2.46 1.92 2.91
N SER A 51 3.77 2.16 2.97
CA SER A 51 4.56 2.00 4.18
C SER A 51 4.12 2.95 5.31
N ASP A 52 3.86 4.22 4.99
CA ASP A 52 3.35 5.23 5.93
C ASP A 52 1.94 4.88 6.44
N VAL A 53 1.05 4.39 5.57
CA VAL A 53 -0.28 3.90 5.97
C VAL A 53 -0.16 2.70 6.92
N ARG A 54 0.76 1.76 6.66
CA ARG A 54 1.02 0.64 7.59
C ARG A 54 1.66 1.10 8.88
N ALA A 55 2.58 2.05 8.86
CA ALA A 55 3.22 2.55 10.08
C ALA A 55 2.17 3.16 11.03
N ARG A 56 1.20 3.91 10.49
CA ARG A 56 0.07 4.46 11.28
C ARG A 56 -0.86 3.41 11.88
N LEU A 57 -0.84 2.16 11.42
CA LEU A 57 -1.58 1.07 12.06
C LEU A 57 -0.91 0.58 13.35
N TYR A 58 0.42 0.71 13.46
CA TYR A 58 1.19 0.21 14.60
C TYR A 58 1.49 1.31 15.64
N GLU A 59 1.39 2.58 15.26
CA GLU A 59 1.56 3.72 16.17
C GLU A 59 0.26 4.17 16.90
N ASN A 60 -0.86 3.45 16.73
CA ASN A 60 -2.17 3.80 17.29
C ASN A 60 -2.66 2.79 18.32
#